data_AF-A0A355RYA7-F1
#
_entry.id   AF-A0A355RYA7-F1
#
_cell.length_a   1.000
_cell.length_b   1.000
_cell.length_c   1.000
_cell.angle_alpha   90.00
_cell.angle_beta   90.00
_cell.angle_gamma   90.00
#
_symmetry.space_group_name_H-M   'P 1'
#
loop_
_entity.id
_entity.type
_entity.pdbx_description
1 polymer ?
#
loop_
_entity_poly.entity_id
_entity_poly.type
_entity_poly.pdbx_seq_one_letter_code
_entity_poly.pdbx_strand_id
1 'polypeptide(L)'
;MKNPYEVLGVRQGASEEEIKKAYIELVKKYHPDKYRDNPLASLAEEKLKEINEAYDYLMKNKNSSSFGNNNGQSYNGYSNGSSDFSQVRTNIINGNLSQAESMLNNINDRTAEWYYLMGLIYVRKGWYSQGYSCLQNAVNMDPENYEYRNALNQLNQINRTYTSSPY
;
A
#
# COMPACT_ATOMS: atom_id res chain seq x y z
N MET A 1 15.58 -10.55 -22.95
CA MET A 1 14.40 -9.93 -22.31
C MET A 1 13.18 -10.43 -23.06
N LYS A 2 12.25 -11.13 -22.38
CA LYS A 2 10.98 -11.55 -23.02
C LYS A 2 10.05 -10.34 -23.05
N ASN A 3 9.39 -10.08 -24.19
CA ASN A 3 8.42 -9.00 -24.23
C ASN A 3 7.22 -9.36 -23.34
N PRO A 4 6.78 -8.47 -22.44
CA PRO A 4 5.60 -8.70 -21.59
C PRO A 4 4.32 -8.99 -22.39
N TYR A 5 4.20 -8.35 -23.56
CA TYR A 5 3.12 -8.60 -24.51
C TYR A 5 3.14 -10.05 -25.05
N GLU A 6 4.32 -10.60 -25.34
CA GLU A 6 4.48 -11.99 -25.81
C GLU A 6 4.19 -12.99 -24.69
N VAL A 7 4.54 -12.67 -23.44
CA VAL A 7 4.26 -13.52 -22.27
C VAL A 7 2.75 -13.66 -22.04
N LEU A 8 2.00 -12.58 -22.23
CA LEU A 8 0.54 -12.59 -22.15
C LEU A 8 -0.15 -13.04 -23.45
N GLY A 9 0.60 -13.27 -24.53
CA GLY A 9 0.05 -13.64 -25.82
C GLY A 9 -0.79 -12.55 -26.48
N VAL A 10 -0.54 -11.29 -26.15
CA VAL A 10 -1.27 -10.13 -26.69
C VAL A 10 -0.40 -9.33 -27.66
N ARG A 11 -1.03 -8.57 -28.54
CA ARG A 11 -0.32 -7.70 -29.48
C ARG A 11 0.38 -6.56 -28.74
N GLN A 12 1.56 -6.17 -29.20
CA GLN A 12 2.25 -4.99 -28.70
C GLN A 12 1.34 -3.75 -28.86
N GLY A 13 1.04 -3.09 -27.75
CA GLY A 13 0.10 -1.96 -27.70
C GLY A 13 -1.37 -2.33 -27.49
N ALA A 14 -1.68 -3.57 -27.09
CA ALA A 14 -3.04 -4.00 -26.71
C ALA A 14 -3.68 -3.08 -25.66
N SER A 15 -5.01 -2.95 -25.69
CA SER A 15 -5.81 -2.20 -24.73
C SER A 15 -5.71 -2.80 -23.32
N GLU A 16 -5.93 -1.99 -22.26
CA GLU A 16 -5.86 -2.51 -20.87
C GLU A 16 -6.87 -3.64 -20.66
N GLU A 17 -8.06 -3.51 -21.25
CA GLU A 17 -9.09 -4.55 -21.23
C GLU A 17 -8.61 -5.84 -21.90
N GLU A 18 -7.89 -5.75 -23.01
CA GLU A 18 -7.32 -6.91 -23.71
C GLU A 18 -6.23 -7.58 -22.88
N ILE A 19 -5.34 -6.78 -22.28
CA ILE A 19 -4.26 -7.25 -21.39
C ILE A 19 -4.85 -7.96 -20.17
N LYS A 20 -5.86 -7.35 -19.53
CA LYS A 20 -6.55 -7.93 -18.35
C LYS A 20 -7.32 -9.19 -18.70
N LYS A 21 -7.96 -9.24 -19.86
CA LYS A 21 -8.68 -10.42 -20.32
C LYS A 21 -7.72 -11.59 -20.56
N ALA A 22 -6.63 -11.36 -21.28
CA ALA A 22 -5.61 -12.37 -21.51
C ALA A 22 -4.98 -12.87 -20.20
N TYR A 23 -4.69 -11.96 -19.27
CA TYR A 23 -4.21 -12.29 -17.93
C TYR A 23 -5.17 -13.24 -17.20
N ILE A 24 -6.46 -12.92 -17.13
CA ILE A 24 -7.47 -13.76 -16.46
C ILE A 24 -7.57 -15.14 -17.11
N GLU A 25 -7.49 -15.23 -18.43
CA GLU A 25 -7.53 -16.51 -19.15
C GLU A 25 -6.30 -17.37 -18.85
N LEU A 26 -5.12 -16.75 -18.81
CA LEU A 26 -3.87 -17.44 -18.47
C LEU A 26 -3.82 -17.90 -17.01
N VAL A 27 -4.28 -17.06 -16.07
CA VAL A 27 -4.37 -17.44 -14.65
C VAL A 27 -5.35 -18.61 -14.45
N LYS A 28 -6.50 -18.60 -15.13
CA LYS A 28 -7.45 -19.73 -15.10
C LYS A 28 -6.90 -21.00 -15.74
N LYS A 29 -5.98 -20.85 -16.69
CA LYS A 29 -5.31 -21.97 -17.37
C LYS A 29 -4.23 -22.59 -16.49
N TYR A 30 -3.42 -21.77 -15.80
CA TYR A 30 -2.32 -22.20 -14.94
C TYR A 30 -2.66 -22.22 -13.44
N HIS A 31 -3.96 -22.17 -13.10
CA HIS A 31 -4.40 -22.08 -11.72
C HIS A 31 -3.93 -23.31 -10.90
N PRO A 32 -3.32 -23.12 -9.72
CA PRO A 32 -2.74 -24.21 -8.93
C PRO A 32 -3.75 -25.29 -8.58
N ASP A 33 -5.03 -24.92 -8.43
CA ASP A 33 -6.15 -25.85 -8.18
C ASP A 33 -6.30 -26.93 -9.26
N LYS A 34 -5.98 -26.62 -10.53
CA LYS A 34 -6.02 -27.60 -11.63
C LYS A 34 -4.80 -28.53 -11.68
N TYR A 35 -3.74 -28.20 -10.96
CA TYR A 35 -2.45 -28.90 -11.02
C TYR A 35 -2.01 -29.47 -9.66
N ARG A 36 -2.88 -29.48 -8.64
CA ARG A 36 -2.58 -29.95 -7.28
C ARG A 36 -1.92 -31.34 -7.23
N ASP A 37 -2.29 -32.24 -8.14
CA ASP A 37 -1.75 -33.62 -8.20
C ASP A 37 -0.99 -33.91 -9.51
N ASN A 38 -0.52 -32.87 -10.20
CA ASN A 38 0.14 -33.00 -11.50
C ASN A 38 1.65 -32.67 -11.39
N PRO A 39 2.56 -33.49 -11.96
CA PRO A 39 4.00 -33.17 -11.98
C PRO A 39 4.33 -31.84 -12.70
N LEU A 40 3.37 -31.29 -13.45
CA LEU A 40 3.47 -29.97 -14.09
C LEU A 40 3.13 -28.80 -13.15
N ALA A 41 2.86 -29.02 -11.86
CA ALA A 41 2.52 -27.98 -10.90
C ALA A 41 3.61 -26.89 -10.80
N SER A 42 4.88 -27.28 -10.65
CA SER A 42 5.98 -26.30 -10.60
C SER A 42 6.13 -25.50 -11.90
N LEU A 43 5.90 -26.14 -13.05
CA LEU A 43 5.92 -25.47 -14.36
C LEU A 43 4.75 -24.48 -14.49
N ALA A 44 3.58 -24.82 -13.97
CA ALA A 44 2.41 -23.94 -13.95
C ALA A 44 2.65 -22.74 -13.04
N GLU A 45 3.26 -22.93 -11.87
CA GLU A 45 3.64 -21.87 -10.94
C GLU A 45 4.66 -20.91 -11.54
N GLU A 46 5.71 -21.44 -12.19
CA GLU A 46 6.72 -20.63 -12.87
C GLU A 46 6.08 -19.80 -14.00
N LYS A 47 5.20 -20.42 -14.81
CA LYS A 47 4.45 -19.72 -15.86
C LYS A 47 3.55 -18.63 -15.28
N LEU A 48 2.84 -18.92 -14.21
CA LEU A 48 1.95 -17.97 -13.53
C LEU A 48 2.73 -16.76 -13.02
N LYS A 49 3.93 -16.98 -12.48
CA LYS A 49 4.83 -15.91 -12.05
C LYS A 49 5.26 -15.03 -13.22
N GLU A 50 5.66 -15.61 -14.35
CA GLU A 50 5.99 -14.85 -15.57
C GLU A 50 4.79 -14.01 -16.06
N ILE A 51 3.57 -14.57 -16.01
CA ILE A 51 2.33 -13.91 -16.41
C ILE A 51 2.01 -12.69 -15.52
N ASN A 52 2.15 -12.84 -14.20
CA ASN A 52 1.95 -11.74 -13.25
C ASN A 52 2.95 -10.60 -13.50
N GLU A 53 4.24 -10.92 -13.62
CA GLU A 53 5.29 -9.92 -13.84
C GLU A 53 5.07 -9.14 -15.16
N ALA A 54 4.65 -9.83 -16.22
CA ALA A 54 4.33 -9.21 -17.50
C ALA A 54 3.12 -8.27 -17.40
N TYR A 55 2.05 -8.69 -16.70
CA TYR A 55 0.86 -7.86 -16.50
C TYR A 55 1.16 -6.58 -15.72
N ASP A 56 1.88 -6.70 -14.60
CA ASP A 56 2.28 -5.55 -13.77
C ASP A 56 3.15 -4.56 -14.55
N TYR A 57 4.10 -5.06 -15.34
CA TYR A 57 4.93 -4.21 -16.19
C TYR A 57 4.11 -3.43 -17.20
N LEU A 58 3.17 -4.09 -17.89
CA LEU A 58 2.31 -3.44 -18.88
C LEU A 58 1.37 -2.42 -18.25
N MET A 59 0.76 -2.75 -17.11
CA MET A 59 -0.15 -1.85 -16.39
C MET A 59 0.59 -0.60 -15.92
N LYS A 60 1.81 -0.76 -15.39
CA LYS A 60 2.64 0.35 -14.91
C LYS A 60 3.11 1.26 -16.05
N ASN A 61 3.56 0.69 -17.16
CA ASN A 61 4.09 1.47 -18.29
C ASN A 61 2.97 2.22 -19.05
N LYS A 62 1.77 1.64 -19.12
CA LYS A 62 0.62 2.26 -19.77
C LYS A 62 0.03 3.43 -18.98
N ASN A 63 0.02 3.32 -17.64
CA ASN A 63 -0.30 4.46 -16.76
C ASN A 63 0.75 5.58 -16.79
N SER A 64 1.94 5.33 -17.33
CA SER A 64 3.01 6.35 -17.44
C SER A 64 2.86 7.28 -18.66
N SER A 65 1.97 6.95 -19.60
CA SER A 65 1.84 7.66 -20.89
C SER A 65 0.58 8.54 -21.01
N SER A 66 -0.18 8.73 -19.93
CA SER A 66 -1.24 9.75 -19.86
C SER A 66 -1.04 10.64 -18.64
N PHE A 67 -0.67 11.88 -18.94
CA PHE A 67 -0.84 13.11 -18.16
C PHE A 67 -1.52 13.01 -16.78
N GLY A 68 -0.86 13.60 -15.79
CA GLY A 68 -1.47 14.63 -14.95
C GLY A 68 -2.40 14.18 -13.83
N ASN A 69 -1.91 14.35 -12.60
CA ASN A 69 -2.70 14.79 -11.44
C ASN A 69 -4.08 14.14 -11.28
N ASN A 70 -4.14 13.03 -10.53
CA ASN A 70 -5.28 12.80 -9.66
C ASN A 70 -4.85 12.06 -8.39
N ASN A 71 -5.01 12.79 -7.29
CA ASN A 71 -5.04 12.37 -5.91
C ASN A 71 -5.82 11.05 -5.74
N GLY A 72 -5.08 9.95 -5.73
CA GLY A 72 -5.54 8.63 -5.34
C GLY A 72 -4.33 7.94 -4.76
N GLN A 73 -4.02 8.30 -3.52
CA GLN A 73 -2.88 7.87 -2.74
C GLN A 73 -2.94 6.35 -2.47
N SER A 74 -2.78 5.54 -3.52
CA SER A 74 -2.49 4.12 -3.42
C SER A 74 -1.02 3.99 -3.04
N TYR A 75 -0.78 4.08 -1.73
CA TYR A 75 0.44 3.59 -1.09
C TYR A 75 0.55 2.08 -1.35
N ASN A 76 1.06 1.72 -2.52
CA ASN A 76 1.47 0.37 -2.85
C ASN A 76 2.98 0.41 -3.13
N GLY A 77 3.76 0.16 -2.08
CA GLY A 77 5.20 0.31 -2.18
C GLY A 77 6.03 -0.01 -0.95
N TYR A 78 5.59 -0.91 -0.07
CA TYR A 78 6.51 -1.54 0.91
C TYR A 78 5.99 -2.95 1.25
N SER A 79 6.43 -3.94 0.47
CA SER A 79 6.24 -5.35 0.83
C SER A 79 7.60 -5.99 1.03
N ASN A 80 8.22 -5.70 2.19
CA ASN A 80 9.16 -6.60 2.87
C ASN A 80 9.41 -6.20 4.34
N GLY A 81 8.36 -5.84 5.07
CA GLY A 81 8.45 -5.59 6.51
C GLY A 81 7.12 -5.18 7.12
N SER A 82 6.56 -6.05 7.97
CA SER A 82 5.41 -5.81 8.85
C SER A 82 4.02 -5.72 8.20
N SER A 83 3.49 -6.90 7.85
CA SER A 83 2.07 -7.12 7.49
C SER A 83 1.10 -6.48 8.51
N ASP A 84 1.51 -6.37 9.77
CA ASP A 84 0.65 -5.88 10.86
C ASP A 84 0.45 -4.35 10.82
N PHE A 85 1.51 -3.57 10.59
CA PHE A 85 1.40 -2.11 10.51
C PHE A 85 0.64 -1.64 9.26
N SER A 86 0.77 -2.38 8.15
CA SER A 86 -0.02 -2.12 6.93
C SER A 86 -1.51 -2.26 7.21
N GLN A 87 -1.92 -3.32 7.90
CA GLN A 87 -3.33 -3.52 8.28
C GLN A 87 -3.82 -2.44 9.25
N VAL A 88 -2.99 -1.98 10.19
CA VAL A 88 -3.33 -0.85 11.08
C VAL A 88 -3.62 0.41 10.27
N ARG A 89 -2.77 0.75 9.28
CA ARG A 89 -2.99 1.90 8.39
C ARG A 89 -4.32 1.79 7.65
N THR A 90 -4.63 0.63 7.08
CA THR A 90 -5.91 0.38 6.41
C THR A 90 -7.09 0.59 7.36
N ASN A 91 -7.01 0.08 8.59
CA ASN A 91 -8.06 0.27 9.59
C ASN A 91 -8.26 1.75 9.95
N ILE A 92 -7.19 2.53 10.08
CA ILE A 92 -7.26 3.99 10.31
C ILE A 92 -7.97 4.70 9.15
N ILE A 93 -7.62 4.35 7.91
CA ILE A 93 -8.23 4.93 6.70
C ILE A 93 -9.71 4.59 6.62
N ASN A 94 -10.09 3.36 6.97
CA ASN A 94 -11.48 2.91 6.99
C ASN A 94 -12.29 3.45 8.18
N GLY A 95 -11.67 4.19 9.11
CA GLY A 95 -12.33 4.72 10.31
C GLY A 95 -12.46 3.70 11.45
N ASN A 96 -11.92 2.49 11.31
CA ASN A 96 -11.93 1.43 12.31
C ASN A 96 -10.82 1.64 13.35
N LEU A 97 -10.86 2.77 14.07
CA LEU A 97 -9.83 3.17 15.02
C LEU A 97 -9.65 2.17 16.18
N SER A 98 -10.75 1.56 16.63
CA SER A 98 -10.73 0.56 17.72
C SER A 98 -9.94 -0.69 17.34
N GLN A 99 -10.09 -1.16 16.10
CA GLN A 99 -9.36 -2.32 15.60
C GLN A 99 -7.87 -1.96 15.41
N ALA A 100 -7.60 -0.79 14.83
CA ALA A 100 -6.23 -0.29 14.66
C ALA A 100 -5.47 -0.18 16.00
N GLU A 101 -6.13 0.30 17.05
CA GLU A 101 -5.58 0.40 18.40
C GLU A 101 -5.32 -0.98 19.02
N SER A 102 -6.27 -1.92 18.91
CA SER A 102 -6.07 -3.29 19.39
C SER A 102 -4.88 -3.97 18.71
N MET A 103 -4.75 -3.80 17.40
CA MET A 103 -3.63 -4.33 16.64
C MET A 103 -2.30 -3.71 17.07
N LEU A 104 -2.25 -2.38 17.25
CA LEU A 104 -1.05 -1.71 17.77
C LEU A 104 -0.70 -2.13 19.19
N ASN A 105 -1.68 -2.36 20.06
CA ASN A 105 -1.43 -2.80 21.44
C ASN A 105 -0.89 -4.23 21.52
N ASN A 106 -1.18 -5.07 20.51
CA ASN A 106 -0.58 -6.40 20.39
C ASN A 106 0.88 -6.36 19.93
N ILE A 107 1.34 -5.23 19.37
CA ILE A 107 2.71 -5.06 18.93
C ILE A 107 3.54 -4.56 20.10
N ASN A 108 4.47 -5.40 20.57
CA ASN A 108 5.34 -5.08 21.70
C ASN A 108 6.48 -4.12 21.33
N ASP A 109 6.85 -4.05 20.05
CA ASP A 109 7.92 -3.21 19.55
C ASP A 109 7.43 -1.79 19.27
N ARG A 110 7.79 -0.88 20.18
CA ARG A 110 7.50 0.56 20.04
C ARG A 110 8.49 1.23 19.10
N THR A 111 8.41 0.87 17.84
CA THR A 111 9.22 1.47 16.76
C THR A 111 8.70 2.86 16.39
N ALA A 112 9.48 3.59 15.58
CA ALA A 112 9.05 4.88 15.03
C ALA A 112 7.70 4.78 14.30
N GLU A 113 7.46 3.65 13.60
CA GLU A 113 6.19 3.39 12.91
C GLU A 113 5.01 3.21 13.88
N TRP A 114 5.23 2.53 15.01
CA TRP A 114 4.20 2.40 16.04
C TRP A 114 3.76 3.76 16.58
N TYR A 115 4.72 4.64 16.91
CA TYR A 115 4.42 6.00 17.38
C TYR A 115 3.72 6.84 16.32
N TYR A 116 4.09 6.66 15.05
CA TYR A 116 3.43 7.33 13.94
C TYR A 116 1.96 6.95 13.83
N LEU A 117 1.65 5.65 13.82
CA LEU A 117 0.28 5.15 13.70
C LEU A 117 -0.58 5.50 14.91
N MET A 118 0.00 5.42 16.11
CA MET A 118 -0.66 5.85 17.34
C MET A 118 -0.98 7.35 17.30
N GLY A 119 -0.05 8.17 16.80
CA GLY A 119 -0.25 9.59 16.58
C GLY A 119 -1.43 9.88 15.66
N LEU A 120 -1.52 9.15 14.54
CA LEU A 120 -2.66 9.27 13.61
C LEU A 120 -3.99 8.89 14.25
N ILE A 121 -4.04 7.82 15.04
CA ILE A 121 -5.25 7.41 15.77
C ILE A 121 -5.70 8.52 16.72
N TYR A 122 -4.79 9.12 17.47
CA TYR A 122 -5.13 10.22 18.38
C TYR A 122 -5.63 11.45 17.64
N VAL A 123 -5.03 11.82 16.51
CA VAL A 123 -5.52 12.92 15.66
C VAL A 123 -6.94 12.63 15.17
N ARG A 124 -7.24 11.39 14.77
CA ARG A 124 -8.59 10.98 14.36
C ARG A 124 -9.60 10.95 15.51
N LYS A 125 -9.15 10.65 16.74
CA LYS A 125 -9.96 10.74 17.97
C LYS A 125 -10.19 12.20 18.43
N GLY A 126 -9.50 13.18 17.84
CA GLY A 126 -9.55 14.59 18.25
C GLY A 126 -8.55 14.96 19.36
N TRP A 127 -7.65 14.05 19.73
CA TRP A 127 -6.62 14.26 20.74
C TRP A 127 -5.33 14.76 20.10
N TYR A 128 -5.38 15.99 19.60
CA TYR A 128 -4.29 16.57 18.80
C TYR A 128 -3.00 16.79 19.60
N SER A 129 -3.08 17.11 20.89
CA SER A 129 -1.88 17.33 21.72
C SER A 129 -1.12 16.03 21.97
N GLN A 130 -1.82 14.95 22.34
CA GLN A 130 -1.22 13.61 22.45
C GLN A 130 -0.70 13.11 21.11
N GLY A 131 -1.48 13.29 20.03
CA GLY A 131 -1.07 12.92 18.68
C GLY A 131 0.20 13.63 18.22
N TYR A 132 0.36 14.91 18.58
CA TYR A 132 1.55 15.70 18.27
C TYR A 132 2.80 15.16 18.95
N SER A 133 2.72 14.84 20.25
CA SER A 133 3.84 14.26 20.97
C SER A 133 4.27 12.92 20.37
N CYS A 134 3.31 12.07 19.99
CA CYS A 134 3.60 10.78 19.33
C CYS A 134 4.29 10.98 17.98
N LEU A 135 3.78 11.86 17.12
CA LEU A 135 4.38 12.13 15.81
C LEU A 135 5.77 12.77 15.95
N GLN A 136 5.96 13.66 16.92
CA GLN A 136 7.27 14.26 17.19
C GLN A 136 8.28 13.20 17.61
N ASN A 137 7.89 12.27 18.49
CA ASN A 137 8.74 11.15 18.87
C ASN A 137 9.07 10.24 17.68
N ALA A 138 8.10 9.97 16.79
CA ALA A 138 8.35 9.19 15.58
C ALA A 138 9.38 9.85 14.65
N VAL A 139 9.26 11.17 14.42
CA VAL A 139 10.23 11.94 13.63
C VAL A 139 11.60 11.98 14.29
N ASN A 140 11.67 12.07 15.62
CA ASN A 140 12.95 12.05 16.34
C ASN A 140 13.64 10.68 16.25
N MET A 141 12.86 9.60 16.18
CA MET A 141 13.39 8.23 16.01
C MET A 141 13.86 7.96 14.58
N ASP A 142 13.15 8.50 13.58
CA ASP A 142 13.48 8.34 12.17
C ASP A 142 13.32 9.69 11.43
N PRO A 143 14.36 10.54 11.46
CA PRO A 143 14.31 11.86 10.85
C PRO A 143 14.44 11.83 9.32
N GLU A 144 14.92 10.73 8.75
CA GLU A 144 15.04 10.57 7.29
C GLU A 144 13.70 10.21 6.65
N ASN A 145 12.77 9.68 7.44
CA ASN A 145 11.46 9.32 6.95
C ASN A 145 10.57 10.54 6.64
N TYR A 146 10.33 10.73 5.34
CA TYR A 146 9.49 11.80 4.82
C TYR A 146 8.03 11.71 5.29
N GLU A 147 7.49 10.50 5.50
CA GLU A 147 6.08 10.32 5.90
C GLU A 147 5.80 10.93 7.27
N TYR A 148 6.70 10.69 8.24
CA TYR A 148 6.53 11.16 9.62
C TYR A 148 6.61 12.68 9.68
N ARG A 149 7.56 13.26 8.95
CA ARG A 149 7.72 14.72 8.84
C ARG A 149 6.50 15.36 8.19
N ASN A 150 5.96 14.75 7.14
CA ASN A 150 4.77 15.26 6.48
C ASN A 150 3.55 15.24 7.41
N ALA A 151 3.33 14.14 8.15
CA ALA A 151 2.23 14.06 9.11
C ALA A 151 2.37 15.06 10.26
N LEU A 152 3.58 15.26 10.80
CA LEU A 152 3.83 16.26 11.82
C LEU A 152 3.54 17.68 11.32
N ASN A 153 3.96 18.00 10.09
CA ASN A 153 3.68 19.29 9.46
C ASN A 153 2.18 19.50 9.22
N GLN A 154 1.47 18.46 8.79
CA GLN A 154 0.01 18.51 8.62
C GLN A 154 -0.70 18.75 9.95
N LEU A 155 -0.27 18.08 11.02
CA LEU A 155 -0.83 18.27 12.35
C LEU A 155 -0.52 19.66 12.92
N ASN A 156 0.68 20.19 12.68
CA ASN A 156 1.04 21.55 13.08
C ASN A 156 0.13 22.59 12.42
N GLN A 157 -0.22 22.41 11.16
CA GLN A 157 -1.17 23.30 10.47
C GLN A 157 -2.57 23.19 11.09
N ILE A 158 -3.04 21.96 11.30
CA ILE A 158 -4.31 21.68 11.98
C ILE A 158 -4.35 22.37 13.35
N ASN A 159 -3.38 22.09 14.23
CA ASN A 159 -3.33 22.66 15.58
C ASN A 159 -3.35 24.21 15.58
N ARG A 160 -2.64 24.84 14.63
CA ARG A 160 -2.69 26.30 14.45
C ARG A 160 -4.07 26.80 14.02
N THR A 161 -4.78 26.07 13.17
CA THR A 161 -6.15 26.41 12.77
C THR A 161 -7.14 26.26 13.92
N TYR A 162 -7.01 25.20 14.73
CA TYR A 162 -7.92 24.94 15.86
C TYR A 162 -7.68 25.88 17.06
N THR A 163 -6.44 26.33 17.30
CA THR A 163 -6.14 27.34 18.33
C THR A 163 -6.50 28.78 17.91
N SER A 164 -6.77 29.00 16.62
CA SER A 164 -7.16 30.30 16.05
C SER A 164 -8.66 30.44 15.79
N SER A 165 -9.52 29.64 16.45
CA SER A 165 -10.96 29.90 16.51
C SER A 165 -11.29 30.56 17.85
N PRO A 166 -11.37 31.89 17.93
CA PRO A 166 -11.83 32.58 19.12
C PRO A 166 -13.34 32.43 19.20
N TYR A 167 -13.80 31.77 20.26
CA TYR A 167 -15.12 32.05 20.82
C TYR A 167 -14.95 33.01 22.00
#